data_AF-A0A7L8W6V8-F1
#
_entry.id   AF-A0A7L8W6V8-F1
#
_cell.length_a   1.000
_cell.length_b   1.000
_cell.length_c   1.000
_cell.angle_alpha   90.00
_cell.angle_beta   90.00
_cell.angle_gamma   90.00
#
_symmetry.space_group_name_H-M   'P 1'
#
loop_
_entity.id
_entity.type
_entity.pdbx_description
1 polymer ?
#
loop_
_entity_poly.entity_id
_entity_poly.type
_entity_poly.pdbx_seq_one_letter_code
_entity_poly.pdbx_strand_id
1 'polypeptide(L)'
;MRTESEMLDLILQTAKVIQADAVALSGSRTNPNAPKDEFQDYDVVYIVDDLAALVTDLAWLEAFGKRIIEQHNILDHRRLYLMLFEDGNRIDLTLCPKEHIKEWVDSEADFTVLDDPQGLFQPYTPSSKRYWTKPASADDFAKSCNEFWWVSAYVVKGIQRQQFVYAVDHLYGICQKELLKLLAWQVAADRGVIDVGKNYKYLFEYLPAEKEEEFATLLDFSNKESLIQSLLSTQQFFHKEAQVFSLKTGFPYDKETAEKMIQYTKEKLNLRK
;
A
#
# COMPACT_ATOMS: atom_id res chain seq x y z
N MET A 1 22.82 16.65 3.51
CA MET A 1 21.96 15.87 2.62
C MET A 1 22.21 16.36 1.20
N ARG A 2 22.53 15.46 0.27
CA ARG A 2 22.57 15.79 -1.16
C ARG A 2 21.19 16.21 -1.63
N THR A 3 21.13 17.23 -2.46
CA THR A 3 19.92 17.74 -3.11
C THR A 3 19.40 16.77 -4.17
N GLU A 4 18.16 16.99 -4.62
CA GLU A 4 17.58 16.20 -5.71
C GLU A 4 18.42 16.23 -6.98
N SER A 5 18.91 17.40 -7.40
CA SER A 5 19.79 17.51 -8.56
C SER A 5 21.08 16.71 -8.39
N GLU A 6 21.73 16.79 -7.22
CA GLU A 6 22.94 16.02 -6.93
C GLU A 6 22.68 14.51 -6.94
N MET A 7 21.52 14.07 -6.46
CA MET A 7 21.13 12.65 -6.48
C MET A 7 20.82 12.16 -7.90
N LEU A 8 20.09 12.94 -8.70
CA LEU A 8 19.80 12.59 -10.10
C LEU A 8 21.07 12.55 -10.95
N ASP A 9 21.97 13.51 -10.76
CA ASP A 9 23.27 13.52 -11.43
C ASP A 9 24.10 12.28 -11.05
N LEU A 10 24.11 11.89 -9.78
CA LEU A 10 24.80 10.69 -9.31
C LEU A 10 24.20 9.40 -9.89
N ILE A 11 22.87 9.31 -9.98
CA ILE A 11 22.16 8.19 -10.61
C ILE A 11 22.57 8.08 -12.09
N LEU A 12 22.51 9.19 -12.84
CA LEU A 12 22.89 9.21 -14.26
C LEU A 12 24.38 8.93 -14.49
N GLN A 13 25.26 9.43 -13.63
CA GLN A 13 26.69 9.12 -13.70
C GLN A 13 26.96 7.64 -13.44
N THR A 14 26.29 7.05 -12.45
CA THR A 14 26.43 5.63 -12.14
C THR A 14 25.94 4.76 -13.30
N ALA A 15 24.80 5.11 -13.90
CA ALA A 15 24.27 4.43 -15.09
C ALA A 15 25.31 4.36 -16.23
N LYS A 16 26.05 5.44 -16.47
CA LYS A 16 27.13 5.47 -17.49
C LYS A 16 28.30 4.54 -17.13
N VAL A 17 28.70 4.52 -15.85
CA VAL A 17 29.81 3.67 -15.38
C VAL A 17 29.48 2.19 -15.53
N ILE A 18 28.26 1.80 -15.17
CA ILE A 18 27.81 0.40 -15.27
C ILE A 18 27.31 0.04 -16.68
N GLN A 19 27.33 0.99 -17.62
CA GLN A 19 26.83 0.82 -18.99
C GLN A 19 25.37 0.35 -19.05
N ALA A 20 24.51 0.98 -18.24
CA ALA A 20 23.07 0.75 -18.33
C ALA A 20 22.55 1.21 -19.69
N ASP A 21 21.69 0.40 -20.31
CA ASP A 21 21.04 0.68 -21.59
C ASP A 21 19.97 1.78 -21.47
N ALA A 22 19.32 1.85 -20.31
CA ALA A 22 18.32 2.87 -19.99
C ALA A 22 18.16 3.03 -18.47
N VAL A 23 17.63 4.19 -18.05
CA VAL A 23 17.37 4.56 -16.67
C VAL A 23 15.97 5.17 -16.56
N ALA A 24 15.19 4.73 -15.58
CA ALA A 24 13.92 5.37 -15.24
C ALA A 24 13.74 5.49 -13.72
N LEU A 25 12.92 6.44 -13.31
CA LEU A 25 12.41 6.57 -11.94
C LEU A 25 10.98 6.06 -11.86
N SER A 26 10.59 5.50 -10.72
CA SER A 26 9.20 5.25 -10.36
C SER A 26 8.89 5.86 -8.99
N GLY A 27 7.87 5.35 -8.31
CA GLY A 27 7.56 5.74 -6.94
C GLY A 27 6.93 7.13 -6.78
N SER A 28 7.11 7.75 -5.62
CA SER A 28 6.42 9.00 -5.29
C SER A 28 6.94 10.21 -6.08
N ARG A 29 8.18 10.17 -6.57
CA ARG A 29 8.79 11.26 -7.35
C ARG A 29 8.20 11.44 -8.73
N THR A 30 7.52 10.42 -9.26
CA THR A 30 6.79 10.51 -10.54
C THR A 30 5.35 10.99 -10.36
N ASN A 31 4.83 11.00 -9.12
CA ASN A 31 3.48 11.45 -8.82
C ASN A 31 3.44 12.96 -8.50
N PRO A 32 2.83 13.81 -9.34
CA PRO A 32 2.77 15.25 -9.10
C PRO A 32 1.97 15.65 -7.86
N ASN A 33 1.12 14.76 -7.35
CA ASN A 33 0.31 14.99 -6.15
C ASN A 33 0.98 14.50 -4.86
N ALA A 34 2.12 13.80 -4.94
CA ALA A 34 2.83 13.37 -3.75
C ALA A 34 3.53 14.56 -3.06
N PRO A 35 3.62 14.57 -1.71
CA PRO A 35 4.43 15.54 -0.98
C PRO A 35 5.87 15.55 -1.48
N LYS A 36 6.41 16.76 -1.70
CA LYS A 36 7.82 16.98 -2.05
C LYS A 36 8.61 17.33 -0.80
N ASP A 37 9.05 16.30 -0.09
CA ASP A 37 9.76 16.40 1.18
C ASP A 37 10.99 15.47 1.22
N GLU A 38 11.70 15.48 2.36
CA GLU A 38 12.93 14.68 2.55
C GLU A 38 12.68 13.16 2.64
N PHE A 39 11.42 12.72 2.74
CA PHE A 39 11.05 11.30 2.83
C PHE A 39 10.69 10.68 1.49
N GLN A 40 10.89 11.40 0.38
CA GLN A 40 10.77 10.84 -0.96
C GLN A 40 12.02 10.00 -1.31
N ASP A 41 11.82 8.70 -1.37
CA ASP A 41 12.81 7.75 -1.89
C ASP A 41 13.08 7.98 -3.39
N TYR A 42 14.23 7.52 -3.87
CA TYR A 42 14.54 7.39 -5.31
C TYR A 42 14.34 5.93 -5.71
N ASP A 43 13.17 5.59 -6.23
CA ASP A 43 12.91 4.30 -6.86
C ASP A 43 13.51 4.31 -8.28
N VAL A 44 14.67 3.67 -8.47
CA VAL A 44 15.45 3.71 -9.71
C VAL A 44 15.45 2.35 -10.37
N VAL A 45 15.28 2.29 -11.69
CA VAL A 45 15.62 1.10 -12.48
C VAL A 45 16.76 1.39 -13.45
N TYR A 46 17.73 0.48 -13.47
CA TYR A 46 18.72 0.38 -14.54
C TYR A 46 18.40 -0.83 -15.41
N ILE A 47 18.18 -0.57 -16.69
CA ILE A 47 18.08 -1.62 -17.70
C ILE A 47 19.49 -2.01 -18.09
N VAL A 48 19.80 -3.29 -17.97
CA VAL A 48 21.17 -3.81 -18.16
C VAL A 48 21.16 -5.03 -19.07
N ASP A 49 22.27 -5.23 -19.80
CA ASP A 49 22.48 -6.42 -20.64
C ASP A 49 23.13 -7.55 -19.81
N ASP A 50 24.25 -7.25 -19.13
CA ASP A 50 24.98 -8.23 -18.31
C ASP A 50 24.68 -8.07 -16.82
N LEU A 51 23.53 -8.58 -16.39
CA LEU A 51 23.18 -8.64 -14.97
C LEU A 51 24.20 -9.46 -14.16
N ALA A 52 24.76 -10.52 -14.74
CA ALA A 52 25.65 -11.44 -14.04
C ALA A 52 26.97 -10.77 -13.62
N ALA A 53 27.55 -9.95 -14.50
CA ALA A 53 28.74 -9.15 -14.16
C ALA A 53 28.47 -8.20 -13.00
N LEU A 54 27.35 -7.45 -13.05
CA LEU A 54 27.02 -6.43 -12.06
C LEU A 54 26.71 -6.99 -10.67
N VAL A 55 26.22 -8.23 -10.59
CA VAL A 55 25.96 -8.89 -9.29
C VAL A 55 27.19 -9.61 -8.73
N THR A 56 28.20 -9.85 -9.55
CA THR A 56 29.44 -10.55 -9.14
C THR A 56 30.36 -9.60 -8.36
N ASP A 57 30.46 -8.35 -8.79
CA ASP A 57 31.21 -7.30 -8.09
C ASP A 57 30.29 -6.10 -7.83
N LEU A 58 29.99 -5.86 -6.55
CA LEU A 58 29.11 -4.78 -6.09
C LEU A 58 29.86 -3.50 -5.75
N ALA A 59 31.18 -3.42 -5.99
CA ALA A 59 31.98 -2.24 -5.67
C ALA A 59 31.47 -0.95 -6.33
N TRP A 60 30.76 -1.05 -7.46
CA TRP A 60 30.13 0.09 -8.12
C TRP A 60 29.05 0.77 -7.27
N LEU A 61 28.40 0.05 -6.34
CA LEU A 61 27.42 0.65 -5.43
C LEU A 61 28.08 1.68 -4.50
N GLU A 62 29.37 1.55 -4.20
CA GLU A 62 30.10 2.45 -3.30
C GLU A 62 30.13 3.90 -3.82
N ALA A 63 29.94 4.10 -5.13
CA ALA A 63 29.79 5.41 -5.73
C ALA A 63 28.60 6.20 -5.15
N PHE A 64 27.56 5.51 -4.66
CA PHE A 64 26.40 6.17 -4.04
C PHE A 64 26.68 6.71 -2.62
N GLY A 65 27.81 6.36 -2.02
CA GLY A 65 28.22 6.83 -0.70
C GLY A 65 27.87 5.86 0.44
N LYS A 66 28.19 6.30 1.66
CA LYS A 66 28.08 5.47 2.88
C LYS A 66 26.63 5.23 3.27
N ARG A 67 26.32 3.97 3.56
CA ARG A 67 24.97 3.50 3.91
C ARG A 67 24.85 3.32 5.42
N ILE A 68 23.69 3.72 5.96
CA ILE A 68 23.25 3.39 7.32
C ILE A 68 22.77 1.93 7.35
N ILE A 69 21.97 1.55 6.36
CA ILE A 69 21.43 0.20 6.20
C ILE A 69 21.25 -0.10 4.71
N GLU A 70 21.51 -1.35 4.32
CA GLU A 70 21.26 -1.85 2.97
C GLU A 70 20.57 -3.21 2.99
N GLN A 71 19.80 -3.51 1.95
CA GLN A 71 19.14 -4.80 1.77
C GLN A 71 19.21 -5.23 0.30
N HIS A 72 19.60 -6.49 0.07
CA HIS A 72 19.67 -7.09 -1.26
C HIS A 72 18.55 -8.12 -1.43
N ASN A 73 17.76 -7.97 -2.49
CA ASN A 73 16.65 -8.88 -2.79
C ASN A 73 16.71 -9.38 -4.24
N ILE A 74 16.12 -10.56 -4.43
CA ILE A 74 15.81 -11.10 -5.76
C ILE A 74 14.29 -11.04 -5.92
N LEU A 75 13.82 -10.37 -6.96
CA LEU A 75 12.42 -10.33 -7.33
C LEU A 75 12.29 -10.76 -8.78
N ASP A 76 11.79 -11.97 -8.98
CA ASP A 76 11.74 -12.61 -10.30
C ASP A 76 13.13 -12.59 -10.96
N HIS A 77 13.25 -11.96 -12.13
CA HIS A 77 14.49 -11.86 -12.91
C HIS A 77 15.32 -10.62 -12.57
N ARG A 78 14.95 -9.87 -11.53
CA ARG A 78 15.55 -8.59 -11.16
C ARG A 78 16.37 -8.69 -9.88
N ARG A 79 17.25 -7.72 -9.67
CA ARG A 79 18.04 -7.56 -8.43
C ARG A 79 17.76 -6.21 -7.83
N LEU A 80 17.38 -6.19 -6.56
CA LEU A 80 17.01 -4.98 -5.86
C LEU A 80 18.02 -4.69 -4.75
N TYR A 81 18.41 -3.43 -4.65
CA TYR A 81 19.32 -2.89 -3.66
C TYR A 81 18.63 -1.70 -2.98
N LEU A 82 18.13 -1.92 -1.78
CA LEU A 82 17.47 -0.89 -0.98
C LEU A 82 18.54 -0.28 -0.07
N MET A 83 18.78 1.02 -0.17
CA MET A 83 19.92 1.67 0.47
C MET A 83 19.49 2.99 1.11
N LEU A 84 19.66 3.10 2.43
CA LEU A 84 19.51 4.37 3.16
C LEU A 84 20.91 4.90 3.48
N PHE A 85 21.21 6.13 3.08
CA PHE A 85 22.53 6.74 3.19
C PHE A 85 22.70 7.59 4.45
N GLU A 86 23.95 7.82 4.88
CA GLU A 86 24.28 8.66 6.06
C GLU A 86 23.78 10.11 5.93
N ASP A 87 23.56 10.58 4.69
CA ASP A 87 23.04 11.91 4.43
C ASP A 87 21.51 11.98 4.42
N GLY A 88 20.82 10.87 4.71
CA GLY A 88 19.38 10.73 4.86
C GLY A 88 18.61 10.37 3.58
N ASN A 89 19.24 10.46 2.40
CA ASN A 89 18.63 10.02 1.15
C ASN A 89 18.46 8.49 1.13
N ARG A 90 17.42 8.01 0.43
CA ARG A 90 17.20 6.58 0.20
C ARG A 90 17.03 6.28 -1.29
N ILE A 91 17.72 5.26 -1.78
CA ILE A 91 17.55 4.72 -3.14
C ILE A 91 17.03 3.28 -3.02
N ASP A 92 15.93 2.99 -3.71
CA ASP A 92 15.45 1.64 -3.99
C ASP A 92 15.83 1.31 -5.45
N LEU A 93 17.01 0.72 -5.66
CA LEU A 93 17.60 0.48 -6.97
C LEU A 93 17.25 -0.91 -7.49
N THR A 94 16.75 -1.00 -8.71
CA THR A 94 16.48 -2.25 -9.42
C THR A 94 17.39 -2.41 -10.64
N LEU A 95 18.17 -3.49 -10.70
CA LEU A 95 18.76 -3.95 -11.95
C LEU A 95 17.77 -4.87 -12.66
N CYS A 96 17.41 -4.52 -13.90
CA CYS A 96 16.47 -5.28 -14.72
C CYS A 96 17.12 -5.67 -16.05
N PRO A 97 17.19 -6.96 -16.39
CA PRO A 97 17.57 -7.36 -17.73
C PRO A 97 16.58 -6.81 -18.77
N LYS A 98 17.09 -6.49 -19.96
CA LYS A 98 16.33 -5.88 -21.06
C LYS A 98 15.12 -6.70 -21.49
N GLU A 99 15.26 -8.03 -21.52
CA GLU A 99 14.19 -8.96 -21.86
C GLU A 99 13.03 -8.96 -20.84
N HIS A 100 13.28 -8.46 -19.62
CA HIS A 100 12.31 -8.41 -18.53
C HIS A 100 11.78 -7.00 -18.23
N ILE A 101 12.04 -5.99 -19.09
CA ILE A 101 11.51 -4.61 -18.90
C ILE A 101 10.00 -4.62 -18.67
N LYS A 102 9.26 -5.43 -19.43
CA LYS A 102 7.80 -5.51 -19.29
C LYS A 102 7.37 -5.92 -17.88
N GLU A 103 8.11 -6.85 -17.25
CA GLU A 103 7.82 -7.28 -15.88
C GLU A 103 7.99 -6.14 -14.88
N TRP A 104 8.97 -5.26 -15.11
CA TRP A 104 9.14 -4.05 -14.31
C TRP A 104 8.07 -3.01 -14.58
N VAL A 105 7.77 -2.70 -15.84
CA VAL A 105 6.71 -1.76 -16.21
C VAL A 105 5.37 -2.17 -15.60
N ASP A 106 5.02 -3.45 -15.69
CA ASP A 106 3.75 -3.97 -15.14
C ASP A 106 3.74 -3.98 -13.60
N SER A 107 4.92 -3.93 -12.95
CA SER A 107 5.00 -3.78 -11.50
C SER A 107 4.84 -2.34 -11.03
N GLU A 108 5.17 -1.34 -11.85
CA GLU A 108 5.13 0.06 -11.44
C GLU A 108 3.75 0.70 -11.60
N ALA A 109 3.42 1.61 -10.67
CA ALA A 109 2.24 2.45 -10.82
C ALA A 109 2.49 3.51 -11.91
N ASP A 110 3.63 4.19 -11.85
CA ASP A 110 4.01 5.17 -12.86
C ASP A 110 5.54 5.21 -12.96
N PHE A 111 6.08 5.68 -14.09
CA PHE A 111 7.51 5.88 -14.27
C PHE A 111 7.86 7.06 -15.16
N THR A 112 9.00 7.69 -14.89
CA THR A 112 9.60 8.76 -15.69
C THR A 112 10.95 8.28 -16.20
N VAL A 113 11.12 8.26 -17.52
CA VAL A 113 12.40 7.91 -18.16
C VAL A 113 13.39 9.06 -17.96
N LEU A 114 14.58 8.75 -17.43
CA LEU A 114 15.67 9.73 -17.26
C LEU A 114 16.64 9.72 -18.44
N ASP A 115 17.02 8.53 -18.93
CA ASP A 115 17.90 8.34 -20.08
C ASP A 115 17.52 7.03 -20.79
N ASP A 116 17.32 7.07 -22.10
CA ASP A 116 16.93 5.91 -22.92
C ASP A 116 17.29 6.13 -24.39
N PRO A 117 18.59 6.10 -24.74
CA PRO A 117 19.07 6.39 -26.09
C PRO A 117 18.58 5.38 -27.13
N GLN A 118 18.19 4.17 -26.70
CA GLN A 118 17.70 3.10 -27.58
C GLN A 118 16.16 3.04 -27.67
N GLY A 119 15.45 3.88 -26.91
CA GLY A 119 13.99 3.91 -26.92
C GLY A 119 13.33 2.65 -26.35
N LEU A 120 13.98 1.97 -25.40
CA LEU A 120 13.50 0.73 -24.77
C LEU A 120 12.17 0.91 -24.03
N PHE A 121 11.90 2.11 -23.51
CA PHE A 121 10.66 2.43 -22.82
C PHE A 121 9.53 2.88 -23.76
N GLN A 122 9.82 3.22 -25.02
CA GLN A 122 8.81 3.73 -25.99
C GLN A 122 7.59 2.80 -26.20
N PRO A 123 7.73 1.47 -26.20
CA PRO A 123 6.57 0.58 -26.35
C PRO A 123 5.64 0.54 -25.13
N TYR A 124 6.06 1.11 -24.00
CA TYR A 124 5.39 0.96 -22.73
C TYR A 124 4.70 2.26 -22.30
N THR A 125 3.49 2.12 -21.77
CA THR A 125 2.79 3.22 -21.12
C THR A 125 2.56 2.82 -19.66
N PRO A 126 2.91 3.68 -18.70
CA PRO A 126 2.70 3.36 -17.30
C PRO A 126 1.24 3.08 -16.98
N SER A 127 0.99 2.09 -16.12
CA SER A 127 -0.34 1.77 -15.63
C SER A 127 -0.55 2.46 -14.28
N SER A 128 -0.93 3.75 -14.31
CA SER A 128 -1.23 4.58 -13.12
C SER A 128 -2.27 3.99 -12.17
N LYS A 129 -2.89 2.88 -12.55
CA LYS A 129 -4.06 2.26 -11.93
C LYS A 129 -3.76 1.26 -10.80
N ARG A 130 -2.50 1.06 -10.41
CA ARG A 130 -2.12 0.00 -9.43
C ARG A 130 -2.86 0.12 -8.10
N TYR A 131 -3.08 1.35 -7.63
CA TYR A 131 -3.78 1.63 -6.36
C TYR A 131 -5.17 2.24 -6.60
N TRP A 132 -5.69 2.14 -7.82
CA TRP A 132 -6.99 2.72 -8.15
C TRP A 132 -8.13 1.85 -7.63
N THR A 133 -9.05 2.49 -6.91
CA THR A 133 -10.32 1.91 -6.50
C THR A 133 -11.40 2.36 -7.44
N LYS A 134 -12.04 1.40 -8.12
CA LYS A 134 -13.24 1.64 -8.93
C LYS A 134 -14.52 1.57 -8.06
N PRO A 135 -15.65 2.13 -8.52
CA PRO A 135 -16.94 1.92 -7.87
C PRO A 135 -17.23 0.43 -7.67
N ALA A 136 -17.82 0.10 -6.51
CA ALA A 136 -18.16 -1.28 -6.16
C ALA A 136 -19.23 -1.85 -7.09
N SER A 137 -19.18 -3.16 -7.34
CA SER A 137 -20.35 -3.92 -7.77
C SER A 137 -21.16 -4.41 -6.55
N ALA A 138 -22.43 -4.77 -6.75
CA ALA A 138 -23.26 -5.36 -5.70
C ALA A 138 -22.63 -6.65 -5.13
N ASP A 139 -22.04 -7.48 -5.99
CA ASP A 139 -21.37 -8.72 -5.58
C ASP A 139 -20.11 -8.46 -4.76
N ASP A 140 -19.30 -7.47 -5.14
CA ASP A 140 -18.10 -7.10 -4.38
C ASP A 140 -18.48 -6.58 -2.99
N PHE A 141 -19.52 -5.74 -2.91
CA PHE A 141 -20.03 -5.23 -1.65
C PHE A 141 -20.58 -6.34 -0.75
N ALA A 142 -21.35 -7.28 -1.30
CA ALA A 142 -21.88 -8.41 -0.55
C ALA A 142 -20.76 -9.31 0.00
N LYS A 143 -19.74 -9.60 -0.80
CA LYS A 143 -18.56 -10.38 -0.38
C LYS A 143 -17.77 -9.67 0.73
N SER A 144 -17.54 -8.37 0.59
CA SER A 144 -16.86 -7.55 1.61
C SER A 144 -17.62 -7.54 2.93
N CYS A 145 -18.95 -7.36 2.90
CA CYS A 145 -19.79 -7.45 4.09
C CYS A 145 -19.70 -8.83 4.75
N ASN A 146 -19.75 -9.90 3.95
CA ASN A 146 -19.64 -11.26 4.47
C ASN A 146 -18.29 -11.52 5.13
N GLU A 147 -17.18 -11.14 4.48
CA GLU A 147 -15.83 -11.31 5.00
C GLU A 147 -15.64 -10.56 6.33
N PHE A 148 -16.09 -9.30 6.40
CA PHE A 148 -16.05 -8.51 7.63
C PHE A 148 -16.74 -9.22 8.79
N TRP A 149 -18.01 -9.62 8.60
CA TRP A 149 -18.80 -10.24 9.66
C TRP A 149 -18.27 -11.62 10.03
N TRP A 150 -17.88 -12.43 9.04
CA TRP A 150 -17.31 -13.76 9.25
C TRP A 150 -16.02 -13.70 10.07
N VAL A 151 -15.07 -12.85 9.68
CA VAL A 151 -13.78 -12.75 10.38
C VAL A 151 -13.89 -12.05 11.73
N SER A 152 -14.90 -11.19 11.94
CA SER A 152 -15.16 -10.64 13.27
C SER A 152 -15.40 -11.74 14.33
N ALA A 153 -15.95 -12.90 13.94
CA ALA A 153 -16.07 -14.06 14.83
C ALA A 153 -14.71 -14.66 15.22
N TYR A 154 -13.69 -14.56 14.36
CA TYR A 154 -12.33 -15.01 14.67
C TYR A 154 -11.68 -14.11 15.71
N VAL A 155 -11.93 -12.80 15.66
CA VAL A 155 -11.47 -11.85 16.69
C VAL A 155 -12.07 -12.23 18.04
N VAL A 156 -13.39 -12.46 18.11
CA VAL A 156 -14.08 -12.92 19.34
C VAL A 156 -13.47 -14.22 19.88
N LYS A 157 -13.27 -15.21 19.00
CA LYS A 157 -12.63 -16.50 19.34
C LYS A 157 -11.22 -16.29 19.91
N GLY A 158 -10.42 -15.41 19.31
CA GLY A 158 -9.08 -15.08 19.77
C GLY A 158 -9.09 -14.45 21.17
N ILE A 159 -9.95 -13.46 21.40
CA ILE A 159 -10.10 -12.80 22.71
C ILE A 159 -10.51 -13.82 23.80
N GLN A 160 -11.48 -14.69 23.52
CA GLN A 160 -11.94 -15.72 24.46
C GLN A 160 -10.84 -16.73 24.82
N ARG A 161 -9.98 -17.07 23.85
CA ARG A 161 -8.85 -17.99 24.04
C ARG A 161 -7.61 -17.30 24.60
N GLN A 162 -7.68 -16.01 24.94
CA GLN A 162 -6.54 -15.20 25.39
C GLN A 162 -5.40 -15.14 24.34
N GLN A 163 -5.74 -15.26 23.06
CA GLN A 163 -4.81 -15.19 21.93
C GLN A 163 -4.79 -13.76 21.39
N PHE A 164 -4.16 -12.85 22.14
CA PHE A 164 -4.21 -11.41 21.88
C PHE A 164 -3.71 -11.04 20.47
N VAL A 165 -2.50 -11.47 20.10
CA VAL A 165 -1.89 -11.17 18.80
C VAL A 165 -2.74 -11.71 17.64
N TYR A 166 -3.29 -12.92 17.78
CA TYR A 166 -4.19 -13.50 16.78
C TYR A 166 -5.44 -12.63 16.58
N ALA A 167 -6.05 -12.14 17.67
CA ALA A 167 -7.23 -11.29 17.58
C ALA A 167 -6.92 -9.92 16.96
N VAL A 168 -5.80 -9.28 17.34
CA VAL A 168 -5.34 -8.01 16.75
C VAL A 168 -5.08 -8.16 15.25
N ASP A 169 -4.39 -9.23 14.85
CA ASP A 169 -4.07 -9.49 13.44
C ASP A 169 -5.34 -9.64 12.59
N HIS A 170 -6.36 -10.35 13.06
CA HIS A 170 -7.62 -10.47 12.32
C HIS A 170 -8.43 -9.17 12.32
N LEU A 171 -8.44 -8.41 13.43
CA LEU A 171 -9.16 -7.15 13.50
C LEU A 171 -8.55 -6.10 12.57
N TYR A 172 -7.23 -5.88 12.64
CA TYR A 172 -6.55 -4.89 11.80
C TYR A 172 -6.31 -5.39 10.38
N GLY A 173 -5.82 -6.63 10.24
CA GLY A 173 -5.41 -7.21 8.98
C GLY A 173 -6.55 -7.52 8.02
N ILE A 174 -7.77 -7.70 8.53
CA ILE A 174 -8.96 -8.05 7.73
C ILE A 174 -10.13 -7.09 8.00
N CYS A 175 -10.68 -7.05 9.22
CA CYS A 175 -11.91 -6.27 9.47
C CYS A 175 -11.73 -4.77 9.18
N GLN A 176 -10.65 -4.16 9.66
CA GLN A 176 -10.34 -2.75 9.38
C GLN A 176 -10.06 -2.51 7.89
N LYS A 177 -9.49 -3.49 7.17
CA LYS A 177 -9.26 -3.36 5.72
C LYS A 177 -10.55 -3.43 4.92
N GLU A 178 -11.50 -4.27 5.31
CA GLU A 178 -12.84 -4.27 4.71
C GLU A 178 -13.59 -2.96 5.01
N LEU A 179 -13.38 -2.36 6.17
CA LEU A 179 -13.89 -1.02 6.47
C LEU A 179 -13.24 0.06 5.59
N LEU A 180 -11.91 0.09 5.45
CA LEU A 180 -11.22 1.02 4.55
C LEU A 180 -11.68 0.88 3.10
N LYS A 181 -11.89 -0.37 2.65
CA LYS A 181 -12.42 -0.68 1.32
C LYS A 181 -13.83 -0.11 1.11
N LEU A 182 -14.70 -0.26 2.12
CA LEU A 182 -16.04 0.33 2.10
C LEU A 182 -15.98 1.86 2.01
N LEU A 183 -15.13 2.52 2.80
CA LEU A 183 -14.93 3.97 2.74
C LEU A 183 -14.40 4.42 1.37
N ALA A 184 -13.44 3.69 0.80
CA ALA A 184 -12.95 3.94 -0.55
C ALA A 184 -14.06 3.84 -1.62
N TRP A 185 -14.94 2.84 -1.49
CA TRP A 185 -16.09 2.72 -2.38
C TRP A 185 -17.11 3.85 -2.22
N GLN A 186 -17.32 4.38 -1.01
CA GLN A 186 -18.19 5.55 -0.84
C GLN A 186 -17.69 6.76 -1.63
N VAL A 187 -16.38 7.01 -1.60
CA VAL A 187 -15.73 8.08 -2.38
C VAL A 187 -15.81 7.79 -3.88
N ALA A 188 -15.49 6.56 -4.28
CA ALA A 188 -15.52 6.16 -5.68
C ALA A 188 -16.94 6.24 -6.28
N ALA A 189 -17.99 6.01 -5.49
CA ALA A 189 -19.36 6.16 -5.94
C ALA A 189 -19.73 7.60 -6.34
N ASP A 190 -19.08 8.61 -5.74
CA ASP A 190 -19.29 10.02 -6.10
C ASP A 190 -18.37 10.49 -7.23
N ARG A 191 -17.10 10.03 -7.22
CA ARG A 191 -16.03 10.59 -8.04
C ARG A 191 -15.63 9.71 -9.22
N GLY A 192 -16.16 8.50 -9.32
CA GLY A 192 -15.69 7.49 -10.25
C GLY A 192 -14.44 6.79 -9.71
N VAL A 193 -13.46 6.53 -10.57
CA VAL A 193 -12.23 5.83 -10.16
C VAL A 193 -11.31 6.80 -9.43
N ILE A 194 -10.79 6.39 -8.26
CA ILE A 194 -9.90 7.20 -7.41
C ILE A 194 -8.62 6.45 -7.09
N ASP A 195 -7.51 7.17 -6.88
CA ASP A 195 -6.28 6.60 -6.33
C ASP A 195 -6.30 6.71 -4.80
N VAL A 196 -6.36 5.58 -4.09
CA VAL A 196 -6.30 5.57 -2.61
C VAL A 196 -4.87 5.47 -2.08
N GLY A 197 -3.89 5.29 -2.97
CA GLY A 197 -2.50 5.06 -2.64
C GLY A 197 -2.25 3.71 -1.97
N LYS A 198 -0.98 3.34 -1.88
CA LYS A 198 -0.53 2.17 -1.12
C LYS A 198 -1.04 2.27 0.32
N ASN A 199 -1.68 1.19 0.80
CA ASN A 199 -2.26 1.09 2.13
C ASN A 199 -3.25 2.22 2.49
N TYR A 200 -4.03 2.71 1.49
CA TYR A 200 -5.05 3.76 1.70
C TYR A 200 -4.51 5.11 2.18
N LYS A 201 -3.21 5.39 2.00
CA LYS A 201 -2.57 6.62 2.50
C LYS A 201 -3.19 7.92 1.99
N TYR A 202 -3.89 7.89 0.85
CA TYR A 202 -4.57 9.06 0.28
C TYR A 202 -6.10 9.03 0.49
N LEU A 203 -6.66 7.95 1.07
CA LEU A 203 -8.10 7.80 1.20
C LEU A 203 -8.76 8.92 2.01
N PHE A 204 -8.13 9.30 3.13
CA PHE A 204 -8.70 10.28 4.05
C PHE A 204 -8.67 11.72 3.51
N GLU A 205 -7.82 12.01 2.51
CA GLU A 205 -7.81 13.30 1.79
C GLU A 205 -9.10 13.52 0.96
N TYR A 206 -9.81 12.44 0.62
CA TYR A 206 -11.10 12.53 -0.08
C TYR A 206 -12.31 12.65 0.86
N LEU A 207 -12.12 12.41 2.16
CA LEU A 207 -13.18 12.33 3.16
C LEU A 207 -13.17 13.59 4.05
N PRO A 208 -14.26 13.90 4.77
CA PRO A 208 -14.26 14.95 5.78
C PRO A 208 -13.16 14.71 6.83
N ALA A 209 -12.56 15.78 7.35
CA ALA A 209 -11.41 15.71 8.26
C ALA A 209 -11.67 14.86 9.51
N GLU A 210 -12.91 14.86 10.01
CA GLU A 210 -13.32 14.09 11.19
C GLU A 210 -13.27 12.58 10.94
N LYS A 211 -13.31 12.12 9.68
CA LYS A 211 -13.39 10.70 9.33
C LYS A 211 -12.11 9.94 9.69
N GLU A 212 -10.95 10.58 9.55
CA GLU A 212 -9.67 9.98 9.95
C GLU A 212 -9.57 9.87 11.47
N GLU A 213 -10.00 10.90 12.20
CA GLU A 213 -10.05 10.88 13.67
C GLU A 213 -10.99 9.78 14.17
N GLU A 214 -12.20 9.67 13.60
CA GLU A 214 -13.16 8.59 13.88
C GLU A 214 -12.51 7.22 13.67
N PHE A 215 -11.82 7.01 12.54
CA PHE A 215 -11.17 5.75 12.23
C PHE A 215 -10.00 5.45 13.18
N ALA A 216 -9.19 6.44 13.53
CA ALA A 216 -8.06 6.29 14.45
C ALA A 216 -8.50 5.80 15.84
N THR A 217 -9.68 6.23 16.32
CA THR A 217 -10.23 5.72 17.60
C THR A 217 -10.53 4.22 17.59
N LEU A 218 -10.64 3.60 16.41
CA LEU A 218 -10.87 2.16 16.25
C LEU A 218 -9.59 1.31 16.38
N LEU A 219 -8.43 1.96 16.52
CA LEU A 219 -7.10 1.32 16.46
C LEU A 219 -6.42 1.20 17.82
N ASP A 220 -7.15 1.33 18.93
CA ASP A 220 -6.59 1.06 20.26
C ASP A 220 -6.52 -0.44 20.53
N PHE A 221 -5.33 -1.00 20.34
CA PHE A 221 -4.99 -2.39 20.65
C PHE A 221 -3.94 -2.47 21.76
N SER A 222 -3.95 -1.54 22.71
CA SER A 222 -2.94 -1.48 23.78
C SER A 222 -3.07 -2.61 24.82
N ASN A 223 -4.28 -3.13 25.01
CA ASN A 223 -4.60 -4.19 25.96
C ASN A 223 -5.91 -4.90 25.59
N LYS A 224 -6.31 -5.91 26.37
CA LYS A 224 -7.50 -6.73 26.08
C LYS A 224 -8.80 -5.92 26.12
N GLU A 225 -8.97 -5.06 27.12
CA GLU A 225 -10.16 -4.24 27.30
C GLU A 225 -10.32 -3.26 26.13
N SER A 226 -9.23 -2.57 25.76
CA SER A 226 -9.17 -1.71 24.58
C SER A 226 -9.47 -2.48 23.30
N LEU A 227 -8.91 -3.67 23.10
CA LEU A 227 -9.19 -4.51 21.92
C LEU A 227 -10.67 -4.89 21.80
N ILE A 228 -11.32 -5.22 22.92
CA ILE A 228 -12.76 -5.53 22.94
C ILE A 228 -13.58 -4.30 22.53
N GLN A 229 -13.23 -3.13 23.07
CA GLN A 229 -13.89 -1.88 22.71
C GLN A 229 -13.67 -1.56 21.23
N SER A 230 -12.44 -1.67 20.73
CA SER A 230 -12.09 -1.45 19.32
C SER A 230 -12.85 -2.39 18.38
N LEU A 231 -13.01 -3.68 18.73
CA LEU A 231 -13.84 -4.62 17.96
C LEU A 231 -15.29 -4.14 17.88
N LEU A 232 -15.91 -3.80 19.01
CA LEU A 232 -17.31 -3.36 19.05
C LEU A 232 -17.52 -2.05 18.29
N SER A 233 -16.63 -1.07 18.50
CA SER A 233 -16.67 0.20 17.78
C SER A 233 -16.52 0.00 16.27
N THR A 234 -15.61 -0.88 15.85
CA THR A 234 -15.42 -1.23 14.44
C THR A 234 -16.66 -1.89 13.84
N GLN A 235 -17.29 -2.83 14.57
CA GLN A 235 -18.55 -3.47 14.12
C GLN A 235 -19.68 -2.45 13.98
N GLN A 236 -19.84 -1.54 14.94
CA GLN A 236 -20.86 -0.49 14.88
C GLN A 236 -20.61 0.49 13.72
N PHE A 237 -19.35 0.90 13.55
CA PHE A 237 -18.96 1.82 12.50
C PHE A 237 -19.17 1.21 11.11
N PHE A 238 -18.69 -0.02 10.88
CA PHE A 238 -18.93 -0.74 9.62
C PHE A 238 -20.42 -0.92 9.36
N HIS A 239 -21.21 -1.28 10.37
CA HIS A 239 -22.66 -1.42 10.22
C HIS A 239 -23.34 -0.11 9.81
N LYS A 240 -22.94 1.02 10.38
CA LYS A 240 -23.45 2.35 9.99
C LYS A 240 -23.06 2.68 8.56
N GLU A 241 -21.78 2.58 8.22
CA GLU A 241 -21.26 2.97 6.91
C GLU A 241 -21.77 2.05 5.78
N ALA A 242 -21.98 0.76 6.05
CA ALA A 242 -22.52 -0.18 5.07
C ALA A 242 -24.00 0.10 4.76
N GLN A 243 -24.78 0.54 5.76
CA GLN A 243 -26.15 0.99 5.55
C GLN A 243 -26.22 2.26 4.71
N VAL A 244 -25.36 3.24 4.99
CA VAL A 244 -25.28 4.48 4.20
C VAL A 244 -24.94 4.15 2.75
N PHE A 245 -23.94 3.28 2.53
CA PHE A 245 -23.53 2.89 1.19
C PHE A 245 -24.61 2.08 0.45
N SER A 246 -25.30 1.17 1.14
CA SER A 246 -26.44 0.42 0.60
C SER A 246 -27.58 1.34 0.17
N LEU A 247 -27.95 2.33 0.99
CA LEU A 247 -28.98 3.32 0.65
C LEU A 247 -28.58 4.16 -0.57
N LYS A 248 -27.30 4.55 -0.66
CA LYS A 248 -26.78 5.35 -1.77
C LYS A 248 -26.76 4.60 -3.11
N THR A 249 -26.40 3.33 -3.09
CA THR A 249 -26.18 2.52 -4.29
C THR A 249 -27.38 1.66 -4.69
N GLY A 250 -28.31 1.42 -3.78
CA GLY A 250 -29.39 0.45 -3.94
C GLY A 250 -28.94 -1.00 -3.79
N PHE A 251 -27.67 -1.26 -3.41
CA PHE A 251 -27.18 -2.61 -3.20
C PHE A 251 -27.75 -3.21 -1.91
N PRO A 252 -28.10 -4.51 -1.88
CA PRO A 252 -28.65 -5.14 -0.69
C PRO A 252 -27.60 -5.23 0.41
N TYR A 253 -27.99 -4.89 1.64
CA TYR A 253 -27.18 -5.08 2.84
C TYR A 253 -27.97 -5.88 3.88
N ASP A 254 -27.42 -7.01 4.30
CA ASP A 254 -28.03 -7.90 5.30
C ASP A 254 -27.84 -7.35 6.71
N LYS A 255 -28.76 -6.47 7.12
CA LYS A 255 -28.78 -5.88 8.46
C LYS A 255 -29.00 -6.91 9.56
N GLU A 256 -29.80 -7.95 9.29
CA GLU A 256 -30.16 -8.96 10.27
C GLU A 256 -28.93 -9.77 10.69
N THR A 257 -28.10 -10.19 9.73
CA THR A 257 -26.84 -10.87 10.02
C THR A 257 -25.88 -9.96 10.79
N ALA A 258 -25.77 -8.67 10.42
CA ALA A 258 -24.94 -7.72 11.14
C ALA A 258 -25.33 -7.58 12.62
N GLU A 259 -26.63 -7.39 12.90
CA GLU A 259 -27.17 -7.26 14.25
C GLU A 259 -26.95 -8.54 15.07
N LYS A 260 -27.19 -9.71 14.47
CA LYS A 260 -26.90 -11.02 15.09
C LYS A 260 -25.41 -11.17 15.43
N MET A 261 -24.52 -10.70 14.57
CA MET A 261 -23.07 -10.78 14.80
C MET A 261 -22.58 -9.83 15.90
N ILE A 262 -23.11 -8.61 15.96
CA ILE A 262 -22.83 -7.68 17.07
C ILE A 262 -23.32 -8.29 18.40
N GLN A 263 -24.51 -8.88 18.38
CA GLN A 263 -25.08 -9.53 19.57
C GLN A 263 -24.25 -10.76 20.00
N TYR A 264 -23.81 -11.58 19.04
CA TYR A 264 -22.87 -12.67 19.27
C TYR A 264 -21.58 -12.20 19.94
N THR A 265 -20.97 -11.09 19.46
CA THR A 265 -19.79 -10.49 20.10
C THR A 265 -20.06 -10.15 21.57
N LYS A 266 -21.15 -9.42 21.85
CA LYS A 266 -21.50 -9.01 23.22
C LYS A 266 -21.72 -10.20 24.14
N GLU A 267 -22.39 -11.24 23.65
CA GLU A 267 -22.64 -12.48 24.38
C GLU A 267 -21.36 -13.24 24.70
N LYS A 268 -20.53 -13.49 23.69
CA LYS A 268 -19.33 -14.30 23.86
C LYS A 268 -18.27 -13.59 24.66
N LEU A 269 -18.24 -12.26 24.69
CA LEU A 269 -17.30 -11.49 25.47
C LEU A 269 -17.82 -11.11 26.86
N ASN A 270 -18.98 -11.64 27.28
CA ASN A 270 -19.60 -11.35 28.57
C ASN A 270 -19.83 -9.85 28.83
N LEU A 271 -20.16 -9.10 27.77
CA LEU A 271 -20.39 -7.65 27.83
C LEU A 271 -21.84 -7.30 28.13
N ARG A 272 -22.65 -8.30 28.51
CA ARG A 272 -23.98 -8.09 29.06
C ARG A 272 -23.84 -7.57 30.50
N LYS A 273 -24.00 -6.26 30.66
CA LYS A 273 -24.57 -5.67 31.88
C LYS A 273 -26.05 -5.43 31.62
#